data_AF-A0A2S9FRJ7-F1
#
_entry.id   AF-A0A2S9FRJ7-F1
#
_cell.length_a   1.000
_cell.length_b   1.000
_cell.length_c   1.000
_cell.angle_alpha   90.00
_cell.angle_beta   90.00
_cell.angle_gamma   90.00
#
_symmetry.space_group_name_H-M   'P 1'
#
loop_
_entity.id
_entity.type
_entity.pdbx_description
1 polymer ?
#
loop_
_entity_poly.entity_id
_entity_poly.type
_entity_poly.pdbx_seq_one_letter_code
_entity_poly.pdbx_strand_id
1 'polypeptide(L)'
;PPHLTAEYLEMTRAAIDFNRPGIPVVASLPSVHIAPTYGMAHHGRQGTVTAITRWAAEHDVPLVDLKAAVGEEVMSGRGNPDGIHWNFEAHQAVA
;
A
#
# COMPACT_ATOMS: atom_id res chain seq x y z
N PRO A 1 -0.20 -11.62 -7.65
CA PRO A 1 1.12 -11.43 -8.29
C PRO A 1 1.39 -9.93 -8.51
N PRO A 2 2.64 -9.46 -8.46
CA PRO A 2 2.95 -8.04 -8.59
C PRO A 2 2.45 -7.37 -9.88
N HIS A 3 2.55 -8.04 -11.03
CA HIS A 3 2.09 -7.48 -12.30
C HIS A 3 0.58 -7.23 -12.33
N LEU A 4 -0.22 -8.13 -11.74
CA LEU A 4 -1.67 -7.95 -11.63
C LEU A 4 -2.03 -6.75 -10.73
N THR A 5 -1.22 -6.45 -9.70
CA THR A 5 -1.45 -5.25 -8.88
C THR A 5 -1.30 -3.98 -9.71
N ALA A 6 -0.25 -3.88 -10.52
CA ALA A 6 -0.05 -2.73 -11.41
C ALA A 6 -1.18 -2.63 -12.47
N GLU A 7 -1.58 -3.77 -13.05
CA GLU A 7 -2.69 -3.82 -14.02
C GLU A 7 -4.00 -3.31 -13.42
N TYR A 8 -4.38 -3.79 -12.22
CA TYR A 8 -5.62 -3.33 -11.57
C TYR A 8 -5.54 -1.88 -11.08
N LEU A 9 -4.37 -1.40 -10.68
CA LEU A 9 -4.17 0.03 -10.38
C LEU A 9 -4.41 0.88 -11.62
N GLU A 10 -3.87 0.47 -12.77
CA GLU A 10 -4.07 1.21 -14.02
C GLU A 10 -5.52 1.17 -14.49
N MET A 11 -6.19 0.01 -14.42
CA MET A 11 -7.62 -0.09 -14.72
C MET A 11 -8.44 0.87 -13.83
N THR A 12 -8.10 0.94 -12.54
CA THR A 12 -8.77 1.84 -11.58
C THR A 12 -8.50 3.31 -11.90
N ARG A 13 -7.23 3.69 -12.12
CA ARG A 13 -6.82 5.06 -12.46
C ARG A 13 -7.47 5.53 -13.76
N ALA A 14 -7.42 4.70 -14.81
CA ALA A 14 -8.03 5.00 -16.10
C ALA A 14 -9.56 5.13 -15.99
N ALA A 15 -10.22 4.28 -15.21
CA ALA A 15 -11.66 4.40 -14.97
C ALA A 15 -12.02 5.69 -14.21
N ILE A 16 -11.21 6.09 -13.21
CA ILE A 16 -11.39 7.36 -12.49
C ILE A 16 -11.21 8.54 -13.44
N ASP A 17 -10.13 8.56 -14.22
CA ASP A 17 -9.83 9.64 -15.18
C ASP A 17 -10.92 9.74 -16.26
N PHE A 18 -11.44 8.62 -16.77
CA PHE A 18 -12.57 8.62 -17.69
C PHE A 18 -13.82 9.30 -17.09
N ASN A 19 -14.13 9.03 -15.81
CA ASN A 19 -15.30 9.60 -15.14
C ASN A 19 -15.08 11.04 -14.66
N ARG A 20 -13.84 11.40 -14.30
CA ARG A 20 -13.44 12.73 -13.83
C ARG A 20 -12.04 13.09 -14.34
N PRO A 21 -11.95 13.56 -15.59
CA PRO A 21 -10.67 13.86 -16.23
C PRO A 21 -9.85 14.84 -15.40
N GLY A 22 -8.57 14.51 -15.18
CA GLY A 22 -7.61 15.38 -14.49
C GLY A 22 -7.75 15.46 -12.97
N ILE A 23 -8.55 14.60 -12.33
CA ILE A 23 -8.57 14.52 -10.87
C ILE A 23 -7.19 14.03 -10.35
N PRO A 24 -6.60 14.67 -9.33
CA PRO A 24 -5.33 14.22 -8.78
C PRO A 24 -5.44 12.81 -8.19
N VAL A 25 -4.46 11.96 -8.49
CA VAL A 25 -4.35 10.59 -7.96
C VAL A 25 -3.05 10.45 -7.19
N VAL A 26 -3.14 9.84 -6.01
CA VAL A 26 -2.00 9.38 -5.21
C VAL A 26 -2.23 7.90 -4.92
N ALA A 27 -1.16 7.10 -4.94
CA ALA A 27 -1.22 5.69 -4.59
C ALA A 27 -0.38 5.39 -3.35
N SER A 28 -0.63 4.25 -2.71
CA SER A 28 0.14 3.80 -1.56
C SER A 28 0.89 2.51 -1.87
N LEU A 29 2.10 2.39 -1.31
CA LEU A 29 2.81 1.12 -1.24
C LEU A 29 2.18 0.23 -0.16
N PRO A 30 2.23 -1.11 -0.33
CA PRO A 30 1.69 -2.02 0.65
C PRO A 30 2.34 -1.84 2.03
N SER A 31 1.49 -1.87 3.05
CA SER A 31 1.90 -1.85 4.46
C SER A 31 2.55 -3.18 4.89
N VAL A 32 2.71 -3.36 6.19
CA VAL A 32 3.22 -4.58 6.85
C VAL A 32 2.20 -5.08 7.88
N HIS A 33 2.41 -6.30 8.39
CA HIS A 33 1.53 -6.96 9.35
C HIS A 33 2.34 -8.02 10.14
N ILE A 34 1.85 -8.41 11.30
CA ILE A 34 2.33 -9.56 12.10
C ILE A 34 1.21 -10.56 12.38
N ALA A 35 0.27 -10.71 11.45
CA ALA A 35 -0.85 -11.64 11.56
C ALA A 35 -0.43 -13.12 11.38
N PRO A 36 -0.65 -14.00 12.38
CA PRO A 36 -0.39 -15.43 12.25
C PRO A 36 -1.27 -16.10 11.19
N THR A 37 -2.49 -15.62 10.99
CA THR A 37 -3.44 -16.10 9.97
C THR A 37 -2.95 -15.90 8.54
N TYR A 38 -2.00 -14.99 8.34
CA TYR A 38 -1.32 -14.73 7.07
C TYR A 38 0.10 -15.34 7.05
N GLY A 39 0.41 -16.21 8.02
CA GLY A 39 1.72 -16.87 8.14
C GLY A 39 2.88 -15.91 8.34
N MET A 40 2.63 -14.70 8.88
CA MET A 40 3.65 -13.63 9.01
C MET A 40 4.33 -13.28 7.66
N ALA A 41 3.66 -13.52 6.54
CA ALA A 41 4.31 -13.51 5.24
C ALA A 41 4.44 -12.11 4.61
N HIS A 42 5.67 -11.72 4.25
CA HIS A 42 5.92 -10.51 3.43
C HIS A 42 6.65 -10.80 2.12
N HIS A 43 6.81 -12.06 1.72
CA HIS A 43 7.59 -12.45 0.53
C HIS A 43 7.10 -11.77 -0.76
N GLY A 44 5.79 -11.50 -0.88
CA GLY A 44 5.22 -10.79 -2.02
C GLY A 44 5.47 -9.28 -2.03
N ARG A 45 5.78 -8.68 -0.86
CA ARG A 45 5.79 -7.23 -0.69
C ARG A 45 6.83 -6.56 -1.59
N GLN A 46 8.06 -7.06 -1.63
CA GLN A 46 9.13 -6.43 -2.41
C GLN A 46 8.78 -6.40 -3.90
N GLY A 47 8.28 -7.51 -4.45
CA GLY A 47 7.84 -7.57 -5.84
C GLY A 47 6.70 -6.58 -6.12
N THR A 48 5.72 -6.51 -5.22
CA THR A 48 4.59 -5.57 -5.33
C THR A 48 5.04 -4.10 -5.25
N VAL A 49 5.96 -3.76 -4.35
CA VAL A 49 6.54 -2.41 -4.26
C VAL A 49 7.23 -2.03 -5.57
N THR A 50 8.05 -2.92 -6.13
CA THR A 50 8.72 -2.68 -7.42
C THR A 50 7.71 -2.45 -8.55
N ALA A 51 6.65 -3.27 -8.62
CA ALA A 51 5.63 -3.14 -9.66
C ALA A 51 4.85 -1.82 -9.54
N ILE A 52 4.42 -1.45 -8.33
CA ILE A 52 3.71 -0.18 -8.09
C ILE A 52 4.62 1.02 -8.35
N THR A 53 5.87 0.96 -7.92
CA THR A 53 6.84 2.05 -8.13
C THR A 53 7.08 2.30 -9.61
N ARG A 54 7.22 1.23 -10.40
CA ARG A 54 7.36 1.33 -11.85
C ARG A 54 6.11 1.93 -12.50
N TRP A 55 4.93 1.40 -12.18
CA TRP A 55 3.66 1.92 -12.70
C TRP A 55 3.48 3.41 -12.34
N ALA A 56 3.76 3.78 -11.11
CA ALA A 56 3.66 5.16 -10.65
C ALA A 56 4.60 6.10 -11.42
N ALA A 57 5.82 5.68 -11.70
CA ALA A 57 6.75 6.45 -12.54
C ALA A 57 6.28 6.57 -14.00
N GLU A 58 5.68 5.52 -14.57
CA GLU A 58 5.13 5.53 -15.93
C GLU A 58 3.91 6.47 -16.07
N HIS A 59 3.15 6.67 -14.99
CA HIS A 59 1.91 7.45 -14.98
C HIS A 59 1.97 8.77 -14.18
N ASP A 60 3.15 9.15 -13.70
CA ASP A 60 3.39 10.34 -12.87
C ASP A 60 2.47 10.40 -11.61
N VAL A 61 2.31 9.26 -10.93
CA VAL A 61 1.48 9.13 -9.73
C VAL A 61 2.37 9.21 -8.48
N PRO A 62 2.17 10.17 -7.56
CA PRO A 62 2.88 10.21 -6.29
C PRO A 62 2.59 8.97 -5.43
N LEU A 63 3.59 8.53 -4.67
CA LEU A 63 3.50 7.37 -3.80
C LEU A 63 3.65 7.73 -2.32
N VAL A 64 2.83 7.10 -1.48
CA VAL A 64 2.96 7.09 -0.02
C VAL A 64 3.47 5.73 0.45
N ASP A 65 4.59 5.68 1.17
CA ASP A 65 5.08 4.43 1.76
C ASP A 65 4.45 4.18 3.14
N LEU A 66 3.40 3.35 3.16
CA LEU A 66 2.71 2.99 4.41
C LEU A 66 3.62 2.23 5.37
N LYS A 67 4.56 1.40 4.89
CA LYS A 67 5.48 0.70 5.80
C LYS A 67 6.38 1.68 6.54
N ALA A 68 6.83 2.74 5.87
CA ALA A 68 7.65 3.76 6.50
C ALA A 68 6.89 4.46 7.65
N ALA A 69 5.59 4.69 7.47
CA ALA A 69 4.74 5.33 8.48
C ALA A 69 4.39 4.41 9.67
N VAL A 70 4.05 3.14 9.42
CA VAL A 70 3.45 2.27 10.46
C VAL A 70 4.35 1.14 10.96
N GLY A 71 5.52 0.97 10.35
CA GLY A 71 6.36 -0.22 10.54
C GLY A 71 6.75 -0.46 12.00
N GLU A 72 7.11 0.58 12.75
CA GLU A 72 7.49 0.43 14.16
C GLU A 72 6.33 -0.06 15.02
N GLU A 73 5.15 0.57 14.89
CA GLU A 73 3.94 0.21 15.63
C GLU A 73 3.48 -1.23 15.34
N VAL A 74 3.49 -1.62 14.06
CA VAL A 74 3.08 -2.96 13.66
C VAL A 74 4.09 -4.01 14.11
N MET A 75 5.38 -3.79 13.87
CA MET A 75 6.41 -4.80 14.14
C MET A 75 6.71 -4.95 15.64
N SER A 76 6.36 -3.95 16.47
CA SER A 76 6.40 -4.05 17.93
C SER A 76 5.13 -4.67 18.54
N GLY A 77 4.15 -5.04 17.72
CA GLY A 77 2.89 -5.64 18.17
C GLY A 77 1.94 -4.66 18.87
N ARG A 78 2.11 -3.36 18.65
CA ARG A 78 1.24 -2.32 19.19
C ARG A 78 -0.02 -2.08 18.38
N GLY A 79 -0.15 -2.69 17.20
CA GLY A 79 -1.37 -2.69 16.38
C GLY A 79 -2.52 -3.49 17.00
N ASN A 80 -3.59 -3.67 16.25
CA ASN A 80 -4.75 -4.44 16.69
C ASN A 80 -4.40 -5.92 16.92
N PRO A 81 -5.16 -6.64 17.76
CA PRO A 81 -4.89 -8.05 18.09
C PRO A 81 -4.87 -9.03 16.91
N ASP A 82 -5.43 -8.66 15.76
CA ASP A 82 -5.37 -9.47 14.54
C ASP A 82 -4.00 -9.44 13.86
N GLY A 83 -3.13 -8.53 14.26
CA GLY A 83 -1.82 -8.32 13.67
C GLY A 83 -1.85 -7.69 12.28
N ILE A 84 -2.98 -7.16 11.81
CA ILE A 84 -3.17 -6.52 10.49
C ILE A 84 -3.46 -5.03 10.65
N HIS A 85 -4.43 -4.69 11.49
CA HIS A 85 -4.90 -3.31 11.61
C HIS A 85 -4.03 -2.51 12.58
N TRP A 86 -3.99 -1.21 12.36
CA TRP A 86 -3.11 -0.29 13.08
C TRP A 86 -3.72 0.17 14.39
N ASN A 87 -2.88 0.62 15.32
CA ASN A 87 -3.33 1.44 16.45
C ASN A 87 -3.57 2.89 16.01
N PHE A 88 -4.02 3.72 16.94
CA PHE A 88 -4.31 5.12 16.66
C PHE A 88 -3.05 5.92 16.31
N GLU A 89 -1.90 5.61 16.91
CA GLU A 89 -0.63 6.27 16.62
C GLU A 89 -0.19 6.05 15.16
N ALA A 90 -0.28 4.81 14.66
CA ALA A 90 -0.01 4.51 13.26
C ALA A 90 -1.06 5.11 12.30
N HIS A 91 -2.33 5.19 12.70
CA HIS A 91 -3.33 5.93 11.93
C HIS A 91 -3.00 7.43 11.85
N GLN A 92 -2.54 8.03 12.96
CA GLN A 92 -2.14 9.44 13.00
C GLN A 92 -0.87 9.70 12.17
N ALA A 93 0.07 8.75 12.12
CA ALA A 93 1.28 8.87 11.29
C ALA A 93 0.98 8.84 9.77
N VAL A 94 -0.16 8.28 9.36
CA VAL A 94 -0.59 8.19 7.96
C VAL A 94 -1.48 9.36 7.53
N ALA A 95 -2.22 9.98 8.46
CA ALA A 95 -3.21 11.04 8.21
C ALA A 95 -2.56 12.40 7.90
#